data_AF-A0A961D0S0-F1
#
_entry.id   AF-A0A961D0S0-F1
#
_cell.length_a   1.000
_cell.length_b   1.000
_cell.length_c   1.000
_cell.angle_alpha   90.00
_cell.angle_beta   90.00
_cell.angle_gamma   90.00
#
_symmetry.space_group_name_H-M   'P 1'
#
loop_
_entity.id
_entity.type
_entity.pdbx_description
1 polymer ?
#
loop_
_entity_poly.entity_id
_entity_poly.type
_entity_poly.pdbx_seq_one_letter_code
_entity_poly.pdbx_strand_id
1 'polypeptide(L)'
;MSTLAAIAFDPAIRGVLVVATGVVVLVGSVYMIVSTNVGWRQGFLISIAALAGWCFSMGAIWTMYGIGLRGEDPSWIPQEINFSRDDAVATEVVDGLPRTEELPDAAEIYADLIAEDPEIQERIEEAEGEGFVPESLTQLVTLIPEQKVLLDEDLG
;
A
#
# COMPACT_ATOMS: atom_id res chain seq x y z
N MET A 1 15.59 21.56 41.29
CA MET A 1 14.85 20.52 40.54
C MET A 1 14.55 21.03 39.14
N SER A 2 15.43 20.86 38.15
CA SER A 2 15.18 21.37 36.79
C SER A 2 15.96 20.64 35.68
N THR A 3 17.04 19.91 36.00
CA THR A 3 17.84 19.17 35.01
C THR A 3 17.12 17.97 34.40
N LEU A 4 16.37 17.19 35.21
CA LEU A 4 15.57 16.07 34.71
C LEU A 4 14.38 16.52 33.85
N ALA A 5 13.81 17.70 34.16
CA ALA A 5 12.74 18.29 33.35
C ALA A 5 13.28 18.79 31.99
N ALA A 6 14.47 19.39 31.96
CA ALA A 6 15.10 19.84 30.72
C ALA A 6 15.41 18.70 29.72
N ILE A 7 15.78 17.51 30.22
CA ILE A 7 16.01 16.31 29.38
C ILE A 7 14.72 15.82 28.70
N ALA A 8 13.55 16.05 29.30
CA ALA A 8 12.27 15.61 28.74
C ALA A 8 11.79 16.46 27.55
N PHE A 9 12.19 17.73 27.48
CA PHE A 9 11.72 18.70 26.47
C PHE A 9 12.63 18.81 25.23
N ASP A 10 13.87 18.31 25.28
CA ASP A 10 14.77 18.29 24.12
C ASP A 10 14.77 16.91 23.44
N PRO A 11 14.18 16.78 22.24
CA PRO A 11 14.11 15.50 21.52
C PRO A 11 15.49 14.91 21.18
N ALA A 12 16.50 15.75 20.93
CA ALA A 12 17.82 15.30 20.55
C ALA A 12 18.55 14.67 21.75
N ILE A 13 18.52 15.34 22.91
CA ILE A 13 19.15 14.84 24.13
C ILE A 13 18.48 13.54 24.58
N ARG A 14 17.15 13.49 24.54
CA ARG A 14 16.39 12.28 24.87
C ARG A 14 16.73 11.13 23.93
N GLY A 15 16.82 11.37 22.62
CA GLY A 15 17.19 10.36 21.64
C GLY A 15 18.55 9.74 21.93
N VAL A 16 19.57 10.57 22.19
CA VAL A 16 20.92 10.09 22.53
C VAL A 16 20.91 9.27 23.82
N LEU A 17 20.22 9.72 24.87
CA LEU A 17 20.16 8.99 26.15
C LEU A 17 19.46 7.65 26.03
N VAL A 18 18.39 7.55 25.23
CA VAL A 18 17.70 6.29 24.98
C VAL A 18 18.61 5.30 24.24
N VAL A 19 19.31 5.76 23.19
CA VAL A 19 20.24 4.90 22.44
C VAL A 19 21.42 4.47 23.33
N ALA A 20 22.02 5.39 24.07
CA ALA A 20 23.11 5.09 24.99
C ALA A 20 22.69 4.07 26.06
N THR A 21 21.50 4.24 26.64
CA THR A 21 20.94 3.28 27.60
C THR A 21 20.72 1.92 26.95
N GLY A 22 20.17 1.87 25.73
CA GLY A 22 19.99 0.64 24.97
C GLY A 22 21.32 -0.09 24.71
N VAL A 23 22.36 0.62 24.29
CA VAL A 23 23.70 0.04 24.05
C VAL A 23 24.32 -0.48 25.35
N VAL A 24 24.28 0.30 26.43
CA VAL A 24 24.86 -0.10 27.72
C VAL A 24 24.13 -1.31 28.31
N VAL A 25 22.79 -1.33 28.26
CA VAL A 25 22.01 -2.44 28.81
C VAL A 25 22.13 -3.67 27.93
N LEU A 26 21.98 -3.55 26.61
CA LEU A 26 21.98 -4.72 25.72
C LEU A 26 23.39 -5.30 25.53
N VAL A 27 24.35 -4.51 25.06
CA VAL A 27 25.71 -4.98 24.76
C VAL A 27 26.53 -5.04 26.05
N GLY A 28 26.41 -4.02 26.89
CA GLY A 28 27.19 -3.93 28.12
C GLY A 28 26.83 -5.01 29.14
N SER A 29 25.56 -5.37 29.33
CA SER A 29 25.19 -6.44 30.28
C SER A 29 25.77 -7.80 29.87
N VAL A 30 25.64 -8.17 28.59
CA VAL A 30 26.18 -9.43 28.05
C VAL A 30 27.70 -9.47 28.20
N TYR A 31 28.38 -8.36 27.87
CA TYR A 31 29.82 -8.24 28.08
C TYR A 31 30.22 -8.36 29.56
N MET A 32 29.51 -7.69 30.47
CA MET A 32 29.82 -7.77 31.90
C MET A 32 29.64 -9.19 32.45
N ILE A 33 28.58 -9.90 32.05
CA ILE A 33 28.33 -11.29 32.47
C ILE A 33 29.42 -12.22 31.95
N VAL A 34 29.81 -12.10 30.68
CA VAL A 34 30.83 -13.00 30.11
C VAL A 34 32.21 -12.66 30.66
N SER A 35 32.56 -11.37 30.74
CA SER A 35 33.89 -10.92 31.17
C SER A 35 34.22 -11.26 32.63
N THR A 36 33.22 -11.37 33.51
CA THR A 36 33.44 -11.82 34.90
C THR A 36 33.76 -13.32 35.00
N ASN A 37 33.45 -14.11 33.96
CA ASN A 37 33.69 -15.55 33.96
C ASN A 37 34.95 -15.97 33.20
N VAL A 38 35.29 -15.29 32.10
CA VAL A 38 36.42 -15.63 31.21
C VAL A 38 37.45 -14.51 31.06
N GLY A 39 37.31 -13.42 31.82
CA GLY A 39 38.20 -12.27 31.77
C GLY A 39 37.87 -11.30 30.62
N TRP A 40 38.39 -10.07 30.73
CA TRP A 40 37.99 -8.94 29.88
C TRP A 40 38.34 -9.13 28.39
N ARG A 41 39.53 -9.66 28.06
CA ARG A 41 39.96 -9.85 26.66
C ARG A 41 39.12 -10.91 25.95
N GLN A 42 38.96 -12.08 26.58
CA GLN A 42 38.17 -13.16 25.99
C GLN A 42 36.69 -12.82 26.00
N GLY A 43 36.19 -12.20 27.08
CA GLY A 43 34.80 -11.75 27.15
C GLY A 43 34.45 -10.76 26.05
N PHE A 44 35.34 -9.82 25.72
CA PHE A 44 35.10 -8.86 24.64
C PHE A 44 34.94 -9.54 23.28
N LEU A 45 35.84 -10.48 22.96
CA LEU A 45 35.79 -11.23 21.70
C LEU A 45 34.52 -12.06 21.59
N ILE A 46 34.12 -12.74 22.67
CA ILE A 46 32.91 -13.57 22.73
C ILE A 46 31.66 -12.69 22.56
N SER A 47 31.58 -11.56 23.25
CA SER A 47 30.42 -10.66 23.16
C SER A 47 30.25 -10.05 21.77
N ILE A 48 31.34 -9.66 21.10
CA ILE A 48 31.26 -9.18 19.71
C ILE A 48 30.88 -10.30 18.75
N ALA A 49 31.42 -11.52 18.93
CA ALA A 49 31.03 -12.66 18.11
C ALA A 49 29.54 -12.97 18.26
N ALA A 50 29.00 -12.89 19.48
CA ALA A 50 27.57 -13.06 19.75
C ALA A 50 26.72 -11.95 19.11
N LEU A 51 27.15 -10.69 19.20
CA LEU A 51 26.48 -9.56 18.55
C LEU A 51 26.45 -9.73 17.03
N ALA A 52 27.58 -10.11 16.43
CA ALA A 52 27.67 -10.38 14.99
C ALA A 52 26.78 -11.57 14.58
N GLY A 53 26.75 -12.64 15.38
CA GLY A 53 25.86 -13.78 15.17
C GLY A 53 24.40 -13.38 15.22
N TRP A 54 24.00 -12.55 16.18
CA TRP A 54 22.62 -12.04 16.27
C TRP A 54 22.23 -11.19 15.06
N CYS A 55 23.08 -10.24 14.64
CA CYS A 55 22.85 -9.44 13.44
C CYS A 55 22.73 -10.33 12.18
N PHE A 56 23.58 -11.34 12.05
CA PHE A 56 23.53 -12.30 10.94
C PHE A 56 22.23 -13.12 10.96
N SER A 57 21.80 -13.62 12.12
CA SER A 57 20.54 -14.35 12.26
C SER A 57 19.33 -13.50 11.88
N MET A 58 19.27 -12.24 12.35
CA MET A 58 18.19 -11.32 11.96
C MET A 58 18.19 -11.07 10.44
N GLY A 59 19.36 -10.80 9.86
CA GLY A 59 19.49 -10.62 8.41
C GLY A 59 19.05 -11.84 7.60
N ALA A 60 19.41 -13.05 8.04
CA ALA A 60 19.00 -14.29 7.41
C ALA A 60 17.47 -14.50 7.47
N ILE A 61 16.86 -14.28 8.65
CA ILE A 61 15.41 -14.39 8.84
C ILE A 61 14.67 -13.37 7.97
N TRP A 62 15.09 -12.10 7.99
CA TRP A 62 14.47 -11.05 7.19
C TRP A 62 14.58 -11.31 5.70
N THR A 63 15.71 -11.83 5.23
CA THR A 63 15.90 -12.18 3.80
C THR A 63 14.98 -13.34 3.39
N MET A 64 14.80 -14.36 4.24
CA MET A 64 13.92 -15.49 3.92
C MET A 64 12.44 -15.12 3.91
N TYR A 65 11.99 -14.30 4.86
CA TYR A 65 10.56 -14.00 5.03
C TYR A 65 10.12 -12.66 4.40
N GLY A 66 11.04 -11.80 3.97
CA GLY A 66 10.70 -10.49 3.42
C GLY A 66 10.05 -9.52 4.42
N ILE A 67 10.16 -9.80 5.73
CA ILE A 67 9.57 -9.05 6.85
C ILE A 67 10.49 -7.95 7.41
N GLY A 68 11.50 -7.54 6.65
CA GLY A 68 12.42 -6.48 7.05
C GLY A 68 11.76 -5.09 7.06
N LEU A 69 12.52 -4.05 6.70
CA LEU A 69 11.98 -2.71 6.47
C LEU A 69 11.12 -2.69 5.20
N ARG A 70 9.93 -3.27 5.28
CA ARG A 70 8.90 -3.18 4.24
C ARG A 70 8.14 -1.88 4.46
N GLY A 71 8.00 -1.08 3.41
CA GLY A 71 7.15 0.11 3.45
C GLY A 71 5.67 -0.28 3.64
N GLU A 72 4.81 0.72 3.76
CA GLU A 72 3.37 0.48 3.73
C GLU A 72 2.99 -0.26 2.44
N ASP A 73 2.13 -1.27 2.55
CA ASP A 73 1.64 -1.96 1.36
C ASP A 73 0.85 -0.95 0.48
N PRO A 74 0.89 -1.10 -0.85
CA PRO A 74 0.18 -0.19 -1.73
C PRO A 74 -1.32 -0.21 -1.41
N SER A 75 -1.87 0.96 -1.12
CA SER A 75 -3.28 1.15 -0.84
C SER A 75 -3.83 2.27 -1.72
N TRP A 76 -5.05 2.07 -2.21
CA TRP A 76 -5.79 3.13 -2.90
C TRP A 76 -6.47 3.99 -1.86
N ILE A 77 -6.00 5.23 -1.72
CA ILE A 77 -6.54 6.21 -0.78
C ILE A 77 -7.28 7.27 -1.60
N PRO A 78 -8.57 7.53 -1.34
CA PRO A 78 -9.29 8.59 -2.04
C PRO A 78 -8.65 9.93 -1.71
N GLN A 79 -8.19 10.66 -2.74
CA GLN A 79 -7.64 12.00 -2.55
C GLN A 79 -8.74 13.05 -2.36
N GLU A 80 -9.87 12.85 -3.03
CA GLU A 80 -11.00 13.75 -3.01
C GLU A 80 -12.29 12.95 -3.22
N ILE A 81 -13.34 13.32 -2.50
CA ILE A 81 -14.70 12.83 -2.73
C ILE A 81 -15.57 14.06 -2.95
N ASN A 82 -15.94 14.29 -4.20
CA ASN A 82 -16.80 15.40 -4.58
C ASN A 82 -18.25 14.90 -4.68
N PHE A 83 -19.10 15.35 -3.75
CA PHE A 83 -20.52 14.95 -3.71
C PHE A 83 -21.41 15.77 -4.64
N SER A 84 -20.96 16.96 -5.03
CA SER A 84 -21.68 17.90 -5.90
C SER A 84 -20.72 18.54 -6.88
N ARG A 85 -20.92 18.32 -8.18
CA ARG A 85 -20.08 18.90 -9.24
C ARG A 85 -20.09 20.43 -9.34
N ASP A 86 -20.89 21.09 -8.50
CA ASP A 86 -20.92 22.55 -8.37
C ASP A 86 -19.88 23.07 -7.37
N ASP A 87 -19.29 22.20 -6.54
CA ASP A 87 -18.26 22.56 -5.55
C ASP A 87 -16.88 22.68 -6.19
N ALA A 88 -16.02 23.52 -5.60
CA ALA A 88 -14.64 23.68 -6.04
C ALA A 88 -13.87 22.35 -5.94
N VAL A 89 -13.34 21.91 -7.06
CA VAL A 89 -12.56 20.68 -7.20
C VAL A 89 -11.10 20.95 -6.78
N ALA A 90 -10.53 20.08 -5.97
CA ALA A 90 -9.11 20.16 -5.59
C ALA A 90 -8.19 19.48 -6.62
N THR A 91 -8.70 18.50 -7.35
CA THR A 91 -7.97 17.67 -8.31
C THR A 91 -8.32 18.05 -9.76
N GLU A 92 -7.39 18.68 -10.49
CA GLU A 92 -7.61 19.18 -11.87
C GLU A 92 -8.18 18.13 -12.84
N VAL A 93 -7.86 16.84 -12.66
CA VAL A 93 -8.35 15.75 -13.52
C VAL A 93 -9.87 15.57 -13.44
N VAL A 94 -10.49 15.91 -12.30
CA VAL A 94 -11.93 15.73 -12.09
C VAL A 94 -12.75 16.65 -13.02
N ASP A 95 -12.23 17.83 -13.36
CA ASP A 95 -12.90 18.75 -14.29
C ASP A 95 -12.96 18.19 -15.73
N GLY A 96 -12.04 17.30 -16.08
CA GLY A 96 -12.00 16.66 -17.40
C GLY A 96 -12.94 15.46 -17.56
N LEU A 97 -13.55 14.97 -16.47
CA LEU A 97 -14.39 13.77 -16.52
C LEU A 97 -15.83 14.13 -16.95
N PRO A 98 -16.46 13.38 -17.87
CA PRO A 98 -17.85 13.62 -18.28
C PRO A 98 -18.83 13.41 -17.14
N ARG A 99 -19.97 14.12 -17.12
CA ARG A 99 -21.01 13.93 -16.09
C ARG A 99 -21.75 12.62 -16.31
N THR A 100 -22.24 11.99 -15.23
CA THR A 100 -23.03 10.75 -15.34
C THR A 100 -24.26 10.93 -16.23
N GLU A 101 -24.89 12.10 -16.24
CA GLU A 101 -26.05 12.41 -17.09
C GLU A 101 -25.70 12.61 -18.57
N GLU A 102 -24.43 12.85 -18.88
CA GLU A 102 -23.91 13.02 -20.24
C GLU A 102 -23.37 11.69 -20.80
N LEU A 103 -23.26 10.66 -19.95
CA LEU A 103 -22.83 9.33 -20.38
C LEU A 103 -23.95 8.63 -21.16
N PRO A 104 -23.62 7.89 -22.22
CA PRO A 104 -24.58 7.08 -22.93
C PRO A 104 -25.11 5.93 -22.07
N ASP A 105 -26.35 5.52 -22.32
CA ASP A 105 -26.95 4.37 -21.62
C ASP A 105 -26.34 3.07 -22.12
N ALA A 106 -25.84 2.26 -21.18
CA ALA A 106 -25.24 0.97 -21.48
C ALA A 106 -26.24 -0.01 -22.11
N ALA A 107 -27.51 0.07 -21.71
CA ALA A 107 -28.55 -0.80 -22.25
C ALA A 107 -28.90 -0.47 -23.70
N GLU A 108 -28.88 0.83 -24.07
CA GLU A 108 -29.11 1.27 -25.45
C GLU A 108 -27.96 0.82 -26.36
N ILE A 109 -26.71 1.06 -25.96
CA ILE A 109 -25.53 0.59 -26.72
C ILE A 109 -25.59 -0.92 -26.89
N TYR A 110 -25.92 -1.66 -25.84
CA TYR A 110 -26.04 -3.11 -25.90
C TYR A 110 -27.11 -3.58 -26.88
N ALA A 111 -28.28 -2.91 -26.90
CA ALA A 111 -29.36 -3.24 -27.83
C ALA A 111 -28.96 -3.00 -29.29
N ASP A 112 -28.25 -1.92 -29.58
CA ASP A 112 -27.73 -1.62 -30.92
C ASP A 112 -26.70 -2.66 -31.36
N LEU A 113 -25.80 -3.09 -30.47
CA LEU A 113 -24.79 -4.10 -30.75
C LEU A 113 -25.39 -5.48 -31.07
N ILE A 114 -26.41 -5.92 -30.34
CA ILE A 114 -27.09 -7.19 -30.63
C ILE A 114 -27.85 -7.14 -31.96
N ALA A 115 -28.38 -5.97 -32.32
CA ALA A 115 -29.06 -5.78 -33.60
C ALA A 115 -28.09 -5.92 -34.79
N GLU A 116 -26.83 -5.49 -34.61
CA GLU A 116 -25.78 -5.63 -35.63
C GLU A 116 -25.15 -7.03 -35.64
N ASP A 117 -24.86 -7.59 -34.46
CA ASP A 117 -24.26 -8.92 -34.30
C ASP A 117 -24.99 -9.75 -33.22
N PRO A 118 -25.92 -10.63 -33.63
CA PRO A 118 -26.64 -11.51 -32.70
C PRO A 118 -25.76 -12.53 -31.97
N GLU A 119 -24.54 -12.83 -32.43
CA GLU A 119 -23.64 -13.78 -31.76
C GLU A 119 -23.12 -13.23 -30.42
N ILE A 120 -23.12 -11.91 -30.26
CA ILE A 120 -22.75 -11.24 -29.00
C ILE A 120 -23.70 -11.63 -27.87
N GLN A 121 -25.01 -11.71 -28.17
CA GLN A 121 -26.02 -12.08 -27.19
C GLN A 121 -25.80 -13.52 -26.70
N GLU A 122 -25.58 -14.46 -27.61
CA GLU A 122 -25.37 -15.88 -27.28
C GLU A 122 -24.16 -16.06 -26.35
N ARG A 123 -23.04 -15.38 -26.65
CA ARG A 123 -21.82 -15.42 -25.84
C ARG A 123 -22.02 -14.86 -24.43
N ILE A 124 -22.83 -13.81 -24.28
CA ILE A 124 -23.08 -13.17 -22.99
C ILE A 124 -24.07 -14.01 -22.18
N GLU A 125 -25.12 -14.55 -22.80
CA GLU A 125 -26.08 -15.42 -22.13
C GLU A 125 -25.45 -16.74 -21.65
N GLU A 126 -24.45 -17.27 -22.37
CA GLU A 126 -23.67 -18.43 -21.90
C GLU A 126 -22.90 -18.13 -20.59
N ALA A 127 -22.42 -16.89 -20.43
CA ALA A 127 -21.60 -16.48 -19.29
C ALA A 127 -22.42 -15.97 -18.08
N GLU A 128 -23.44 -15.14 -18.34
CA GLU A 128 -24.19 -14.38 -17.32
C GLU A 128 -25.64 -14.86 -17.13
N GLY A 129 -26.16 -15.67 -18.07
CA GLY A 129 -27.52 -16.23 -18.04
C GLY A 129 -28.50 -15.60 -19.04
N GLU A 130 -29.61 -16.31 -19.30
CA GLU A 130 -30.63 -15.92 -20.29
C GLU A 130 -31.26 -14.55 -19.96
N GLY A 131 -31.32 -13.65 -20.95
CA GLY A 131 -31.98 -12.35 -20.83
C GLY A 131 -31.17 -11.28 -20.08
N PHE A 132 -29.86 -11.48 -19.93
CA PHE A 132 -28.98 -10.52 -19.29
C PHE A 132 -28.85 -9.20 -20.09
N VAL A 133 -28.92 -8.07 -19.38
CA VAL A 133 -28.71 -6.72 -19.92
C VAL A 133 -27.75 -5.97 -18.98
N PRO A 134 -26.68 -5.32 -19.49
CA PRO A 134 -25.75 -4.58 -18.66
C PRO A 134 -26.40 -3.31 -18.09
N GLU A 135 -26.26 -3.08 -16.78
CA GLU A 135 -26.81 -1.92 -16.07
C GLU A 135 -25.83 -0.73 -16.02
N SER A 136 -24.57 -0.92 -16.43
CA SER A 136 -23.55 0.13 -16.40
C SER A 136 -22.52 -0.03 -17.53
N LEU A 137 -21.89 1.07 -17.95
CA LEU A 137 -20.83 1.05 -18.96
C LEU A 137 -19.64 0.19 -18.53
N THR A 138 -19.31 0.14 -17.24
CA THR A 138 -18.28 -0.74 -16.69
C THR A 138 -18.60 -2.21 -16.96
N GLN A 139 -19.86 -2.61 -16.77
CA GLN A 139 -20.30 -3.98 -17.01
C GLN A 139 -20.28 -4.31 -18.50
N LEU A 140 -20.77 -3.39 -19.34
CA LEU A 140 -20.71 -3.53 -20.80
C LEU A 140 -19.27 -3.72 -21.29
N VAL A 141 -18.33 -2.88 -20.87
CA VAL A 141 -16.91 -2.97 -21.25
C VAL A 141 -16.23 -4.23 -20.71
N THR A 142 -16.67 -4.73 -19.55
CA THR A 142 -16.14 -5.99 -19.01
C THR A 142 -16.53 -7.18 -19.87
N LEU A 143 -17.77 -7.18 -20.37
CA LEU A 143 -18.30 -8.24 -21.23
C LEU A 143 -17.80 -8.12 -22.66
N ILE A 144 -17.68 -6.88 -23.16
CA ILE A 144 -17.24 -6.55 -24.51
C ILE A 144 -16.07 -5.56 -24.42
N PRO A 145 -14.83 -6.05 -24.22
CA PRO A 145 -13.65 -5.18 -24.06
C PRO A 145 -13.37 -4.27 -25.25
N GLU A 146 -13.84 -4.62 -26.44
CA GLU A 146 -13.67 -3.84 -27.68
C GLU A 146 -14.40 -2.49 -27.60
N GLN A 147 -15.54 -2.44 -26.89
CA GLN A 147 -16.30 -1.20 -26.68
C GLN A 147 -15.51 -0.17 -25.87
N LYS A 148 -14.50 -0.60 -25.11
CA LYS A 148 -13.65 0.32 -24.35
C LYS A 148 -12.99 1.37 -25.25
N VAL A 149 -12.44 0.95 -26.38
CA VAL A 149 -11.67 1.84 -27.25
C VAL A 149 -12.57 2.92 -27.86
N LEU A 150 -13.78 2.51 -28.29
CA LEU A 150 -14.77 3.42 -28.87
C LEU A 150 -15.28 4.42 -27.82
N LEU A 151 -15.59 3.94 -26.62
CA LEU A 151 -16.02 4.80 -25.51
C LEU A 151 -14.92 5.75 -25.05
N ASP A 152 -13.66 5.31 -25.01
CA ASP A 152 -12.53 6.18 -24.67
C ASP A 152 -12.35 7.28 -25.73
N GLU A 153 -12.53 6.99 -27.03
CA GLU A 153 -12.48 7.99 -28.11
C GLU A 153 -13.63 9.01 -28.05
N ASP A 154 -14.84 8.56 -27.70
CA ASP A 154 -16.03 9.41 -27.61
C ASP A 154 -16.05 10.29 -26.35
N LEU A 155 -15.44 9.81 -25.25
CA LEU A 155 -15.48 10.46 -23.93
C LEU A 155 -14.22 11.30 -23.60
N GLY A 156 -13.14 11.17 -24.37
CA GLY A 156 -11.95 12.05 -24.31
C GLY A 156 -10.81 11.54 -23.44
#